data_AF-A0A2H0DYU6-F1
#
_entry.id   AF-A0A2H0DYU6-F1
#
_cell.length_a   1.000
_cell.length_b   1.000
_cell.length_c   1.000
_cell.angle_alpha   90.00
_cell.angle_beta   90.00
_cell.angle_gamma   90.00
#
_symmetry.space_group_name_H-M   'P 1'
#
loop_
_entity.id
_entity.type
_entity.pdbx_description
1 polymer ?
#
loop_
_entity_poly.entity_id
_entity_poly.type
_entity_poly.pdbx_seq_one_letter_code
_entity_poly.pdbx_strand_id
1 'polypeptide(L)' 'MDLLTLFGVFSVTLMVLFYALEKKSNIYILGFSIACILAAIYGFLVGAWPFSIAEIIWSGVAFRRRHLG' A
#
# COMPACT_ATOMS: atom_id res chain seq x y z
N MET A 1 -8.42 -16.06 -14.49
CA MET A 1 -7.71 -15.06 -13.67
C MET A 1 -8.75 -14.43 -12.76
N ASP A 2 -8.64 -14.71 -11.47
CA ASP A 2 -9.62 -14.23 -10.48
C ASP A 2 -9.53 -12.72 -10.33
N LEU A 3 -10.70 -12.08 -10.15
CA LEU A 3 -10.82 -10.64 -9.92
C LEU A 3 -9.97 -10.20 -8.72
N LEU A 4 -9.82 -11.09 -7.74
CA LEU A 4 -8.95 -10.94 -6.57
C LEU A 4 -7.48 -10.75 -6.98
N THR A 5 -6.92 -11.62 -7.82
CA THR A 5 -5.52 -11.51 -8.24
C THR A 5 -5.26 -10.22 -9.01
N LEU A 6 -6.20 -9.80 -9.86
CA LEU A 6 -6.11 -8.53 -10.58
C LEU A 6 -6.10 -7.33 -9.61
N PHE A 7 -6.94 -7.37 -8.59
CA PHE A 7 -7.03 -6.35 -7.54
C PHE A 7 -5.75 -6.27 -6.70
N GLY A 8 -5.15 -7.42 -6.37
CA GLY A 8 -3.86 -7.51 -5.68
C GLY A 8 -2.71 -6.93 -6.50
N VAL A 9 -2.59 -7.32 -7.77
CA VAL A 9 -1.57 -6.80 -8.69
C VAL A 9 -1.72 -5.29 -8.89
N PHE A 10 -2.96 -4.80 -9.01
CA PHE A 10 -3.23 -3.37 -9.14
C PHE A 10 -2.82 -2.58 -7.89
N SER A 11 -3.12 -3.10 -6.71
CA SER A 11 -2.78 -2.46 -5.42
C SER A 11 -1.26 -2.38 -5.21
N VAL A 12 -0.53 -3.47 -5.45
CA VAL A 12 0.94 -3.50 -5.32
C VAL A 12 1.59 -2.61 -6.38
N THR A 13 1.06 -2.59 -7.61
CA THR A 13 1.55 -1.71 -8.67
C THR A 13 1.40 -0.24 -8.27
N LEU A 14 0.24 0.15 -7.74
CA LEU A 14 0.02 1.51 -7.20
C LEU A 14 1.00 1.82 -6.07
N MET A 15 1.25 0.88 -5.17
CA MET A 15 2.20 1.03 -4.06
C MET A 15 3.62 1.34 -4.56
N VAL A 16 4.12 0.57 -5.53
CA VAL A 16 5.45 0.79 -6.14
C VAL A 16 5.48 2.08 -6.97
N LEU A 17 4.40 2.39 -7.69
CA LEU A 17 4.27 3.62 -8.48
C LEU A 17 4.37 4.87 -7.59
N PHE A 18 3.64 4.88 -6.47
CA PHE A 18 3.69 5.98 -5.50
C PHE A 18 5.03 6.04 -4.77
N TYR A 19 5.68 4.89 -4.50
CA TYR A 19 7.03 4.87 -3.94
C TYR A 19 8.07 5.47 -4.89
N ALA A 20 7.96 5.19 -6.20
CA ALA A 20 8.83 5.78 -7.21
C ALA A 20 8.60 7.30 -7.35
N LEU A 21 7.35 7.76 -7.20
CA LEU A 21 6.99 9.18 -7.23
C LEU A 21 7.25 9.93 -5.91
N GLU A 22 7.59 9.23 -4.82
CA GLU A 22 7.93 9.83 -3.51
C GLU A 22 9.00 10.93 -3.66
N LYS A 23 9.98 10.72 -4.55
CA LYS A 23 11.06 11.69 -4.82
C LYS A 23 10.58 13.06 -5.31
N LYS A 24 9.35 13.19 -5.79
CA LYS A 24 8.85 14.42 -6.42
C LYS A 24 7.99 15.29 -5.49
N SER A 25 7.28 14.73 -4.51
CA SER A 25 6.43 15.51 -3.59
C SER A 25 5.88 14.66 -2.42
N ASN A 26 5.80 15.24 -1.21
CA ASN A 26 5.19 14.60 -0.02
C ASN A 26 3.70 14.21 -0.20
N ILE A 27 3.04 14.70 -1.25
CA ILE A 27 1.66 14.31 -1.62
C ILE A 27 1.56 12.82 -2.01
N TYR A 28 2.62 12.22 -2.57
CA TYR A 28 2.58 10.83 -3.03
C TYR A 28 2.53 9.81 -1.88
N ILE A 29 2.90 10.21 -0.66
CA ILE A 29 2.78 9.38 0.55
C ILE A 29 1.31 9.12 0.91
N LEU A 30 0.38 10.03 0.58
CA LEU A 30 -1.06 9.77 0.74
C LEU A 30 -1.54 8.67 -0.21
N GLY A 31 -1.13 8.72 -1.47
CA GLY A 31 -1.43 7.69 -2.46
C GLY A 31 -0.85 6.33 -2.06
N PHE A 32 0.37 6.34 -1.52
CA PHE A 32 1.02 5.15 -0.97
C PHE A 32 0.24 4.56 0.22
N SER A 33 -0.22 5.39 1.16
CA SER A 33 -1.03 4.93 2.29
C SER A 33 -2.36 4.31 1.84
N ILE A 34 -3.00 4.87 0.82
CA ILE A 34 -4.22 4.31 0.23
C ILE A 34 -3.90 2.95 -0.43
N ALA A 35 -2.80 2.84 -1.17
CA ALA A 35 -2.38 1.58 -1.80
C ALA A 35 -2.12 0.47 -0.78
N CYS A 36 -1.45 0.75 0.35
CA CYS A 36 -1.27 -0.22 1.43
C CYS A 36 -2.61 -0.66 2.05
N ILE A 37 -3.59 0.23 2.20
CA ILE A 37 -4.91 -0.14 2.72
C ILE A 37 -5.60 -1.10 1.74
N LEU A 38 -5.55 -0.82 0.43
CA LEU A 38 -6.13 -1.70 -0.58
C LEU A 38 -5.45 -3.08 -0.60
N ALA A 39 -4.12 -3.13 -0.53
CA ALA A 39 -3.40 -4.40 -0.53
C ALA A 39 -3.54 -5.15 0.82
N ALA A 40 -3.73 -4.47 1.94
CA ALA A 40 -4.14 -5.09 3.20
C ALA A 40 -5.55 -5.72 3.11
N ILE A 41 -6.52 -5.04 2.49
CA ILE A 41 -7.87 -5.59 2.24
C ILE A 41 -7.78 -6.82 1.34
N TYR A 42 -6.97 -6.77 0.28
CA TYR A 42 -6.71 -7.91 -0.59
C TYR A 42 -6.10 -9.10 0.16
N GLY A 43 -5.04 -8.87 0.93
CA GLY A 43 -4.40 -9.92 1.72
C GLY A 43 -5.36 -10.57 2.71
N PHE A 44 -6.33 -9.80 3.24
CA PHE A 44 -7.31 -10.29 4.19
C PHE A 44 -8.32 -11.21 3.48
N LEU A 45 -8.76 -10.81 2.28
CA LEU A 45 -9.66 -11.60 1.42
C LEU A 45 -9.04 -12.91 0.94
N VAL A 46 -7.72 -12.95 0.70
CA VAL A 46 -7.00 -14.15 0.26
C VAL A 46 -6.59 -15.06 1.43
N GLY A 47 -6.79 -14.63 2.68
CA GLY A 47 -6.32 -15.37 3.86
C GLY A 47 -4.81 -15.22 4.10
N ALA A 48 -4.15 -14.29 3.43
CA ALA A 48 -2.76 -13.90 3.67
C ALA A 48 -2.66 -12.89 4.84
N TRP A 49 -3.14 -13.30 6.01
CA TRP A 49 -3.17 -12.50 7.24
C TRP A 49 -1.81 -11.86 7.62
N PRO A 50 -0.66 -12.55 7.56
CA PRO A 50 0.63 -11.93 7.86
C PRO A 50 1.00 -10.82 6.87
N PHE A 51 0.61 -10.96 5.60
CA PHE A 51 0.83 -9.93 4.57
C PHE A 51 -0.02 -8.69 4.85
N SER A 52 -1.31 -8.86 5.19
CA SER A 52 -2.19 -7.74 5.54
C SER A 52 -1.72 -6.97 6.77
N ILE A 53 -1.23 -7.66 7.79
CA ILE A 53 -0.72 -7.01 9.01
C ILE A 53 0.55 -6.21 8.68
N ALA A 54 1.45 -6.77 7.88
CA ALA A 54 2.65 -6.06 7.45
C ALA A 54 2.32 -4.77 6.69
N GLU A 55 1.34 -4.82 5.78
CA GLU A 55 0.86 -3.67 5.01
C GLU A 55 0.24 -2.57 5.89
N ILE A 56 -0.53 -2.94 6.91
CA ILE A 56 -1.11 -1.98 7.88
C ILE A 56 0.00 -1.28 8.68
N ILE A 57 0.99 -2.05 9.15
CA ILE A 57 2.14 -1.49 9.88
C ILE A 57 2.92 -0.55 8.96
N TRP A 58 3.16 -0.96 7.72
CA TRP A 58 3.91 -0.18 6.73
C TRP A 58 3.20 1.12 6.37
N SER A 59 1.87 1.10 6.21
CA SER A 59 1.04 2.30 6.04
C SER A 59 1.23 3.28 7.20
N GLY A 60 1.23 2.79 8.44
CA GLY A 60 1.47 3.62 9.63
C GLY A 60 2.87 4.22 9.68
N VAL A 61 3.90 3.45 9.29
CA VAL A 61 5.29 3.94 9.22
C VAL A 61 5.43 5.02 8.15
N ALA A 62 4.86 4.83 6.96
CA ALA A 62 4.87 5.81 5.88
C ALA A 62 4.16 7.11 6.29
N PHE A 63 3.02 7.01 6.98
CA PHE A 63 2.29 8.16 7.50
C PHE A 63 3.11 8.93 8.55
N ARG A 64 3.81 8.21 9.44
CA ARG A 64 4.69 8.82 10.45
C ARG A 64 5.90 9.50 9.82
N ARG A 65 6.45 8.94 8.74
CA ARG A 65 7.57 9.51 7.97
C ARG A 65 7.21 10.85 7.33
N ARG A 66 5.98 10.99 6.82
CA ARG A 66 5.46 12.27 6.29
C ARG A 66 5.47 13.39 7.33
N HIS A 67 5.24 13.06 8.60
CA HIS A 67 5.13 14.05 9.67
C HIS A 67 6.49 14.55 10.20
N LEU A 68 7.60 13.93 9.80
CA LEU A 68 8.96 14.23 10.29
C LEU A 68 9.88 14.91 9.26
N GLY A 69 9.38 15.24 8.06
CA GLY A 69 10.12 15.96 7.01
C GLY A 69 9.42 17.24 6.60
#